data_AF-A0AAN6MI47-F1
#
_entry.id   AF-A0AAN6MI47-F1
#
_cell.length_a   1.000
_cell.length_b   1.000
_cell.length_c   1.000
_cell.angle_alpha   90.00
_cell.angle_beta   90.00
_cell.angle_gamma   90.00
#
_symmetry.space_group_name_H-M   'P 1'
#
loop_
_entity.id
_entity.type
_entity.pdbx_description
1 polymer ?
#
loop_
_entity_poly.entity_id
_entity_poly.type
_entity_poly.pdbx_seq_one_letter_code
_entity_poly.pdbx_strand_id
1 'polypeptide(L)'
;MRLFAHSTILSRAICNALSTDLALFTYPQIIDGLPTADVTWDRRFSDLFGEHPIEQHEELCPGVMERAGEFRRGFDPSVLSFDSKAMDLANPFPPVHPGSRLFSTRLIEVVAVALHEIGVLLFQIGLHLHHGDIATIDQWAESPHDTTLAPRPTLFSHHGYLHSSIYPDGVASIVGYWAEDRILGGVTVFDRSMEEVAPDSPPNVHFHPCRSKVTKRYCQLRDDQQQALPNLADKTNTVRVNQEDAMLNNSYRDIWERVPPTARELDIIRRKTKKMWRIILSMRA
;
A
#
# COMPACT_ATOMS: atom_id res chain seq x y z
N MET A 1 -0.22 32.83 2.18
CA MET A 1 1.22 32.46 2.19
C MET A 1 1.49 31.04 2.72
N ARG A 2 0.92 30.60 3.85
CA ARG A 2 1.19 29.25 4.43
C ARG A 2 0.58 28.07 3.67
N LEU A 3 -0.69 28.17 3.22
CA LEU A 3 -1.34 27.13 2.41
C LEU A 3 -0.57 26.84 1.11
N PHE A 4 -0.03 27.89 0.49
CA PHE A 4 0.81 27.79 -0.70
C PHE A 4 2.13 27.04 -0.42
N ALA A 5 2.76 27.27 0.73
CA ALA A 5 3.98 26.57 1.11
C ALA A 5 3.74 25.07 1.37
N HIS A 6 2.64 24.72 2.05
CA HIS A 6 2.29 23.31 2.30
C HIS A 6 1.95 22.57 1.00
N SER A 7 1.15 23.19 0.12
CA SER A 7 0.81 22.65 -1.20
C SER A 7 2.07 22.48 -2.08
N THR A 8 3.01 23.42 -2.04
CA THR A 8 4.28 23.32 -2.78
C THR A 8 5.14 22.16 -2.24
N ILE A 9 5.24 22.01 -0.91
CA ILE A 9 6.00 20.91 -0.29
C ILE A 9 5.38 19.56 -0.66
N LEU A 10 4.05 19.44 -0.57
CA LEU A 10 3.33 18.23 -0.94
C LEU A 10 3.53 17.89 -2.42
N SER A 11 3.32 18.85 -3.32
CA SER A 11 3.50 18.66 -4.76
C SER A 11 4.93 18.19 -5.07
N ARG A 12 5.92 18.81 -4.43
CA ARG A 12 7.31 18.40 -4.58
C ARG A 12 7.56 16.99 -4.05
N ALA A 13 6.98 16.62 -2.90
CA ALA A 13 7.14 15.28 -2.34
C ALA A 13 6.55 14.21 -3.24
N ILE A 14 5.35 14.44 -3.79
CA ILE A 14 4.71 13.54 -4.76
C ILE A 14 5.58 13.44 -6.02
N CYS A 15 5.99 14.56 -6.63
CA CYS A 15 6.83 14.55 -7.82
C CYS A 15 8.18 13.84 -7.60
N ASN A 16 8.78 13.98 -6.41
CA ASN A 16 9.99 13.26 -6.05
C ASN A 16 9.74 11.74 -6.00
N ALA A 17 8.65 11.30 -5.35
CA ALA A 17 8.28 9.89 -5.29
C ALA A 17 8.02 9.30 -6.70
N LEU A 18 7.30 10.04 -7.56
CA LEU A 18 7.04 9.67 -8.95
C LEU A 18 8.30 9.63 -9.83
N SER A 19 9.38 10.27 -9.39
CA SER A 19 10.66 10.30 -10.12
C SER A 19 11.61 9.17 -9.72
N THR A 20 11.20 8.30 -8.79
CA THR A 20 12.00 7.15 -8.37
C THR A 20 11.94 6.02 -9.39
N ASP A 21 13.01 5.23 -9.49
CA ASP A 21 13.04 4.06 -10.37
C ASP A 21 11.90 3.08 -10.06
N LEU A 22 11.51 2.96 -8.77
CA LEU A 22 10.38 2.11 -8.37
C LEU A 22 9.05 2.62 -8.95
N ALA A 23 8.77 3.92 -8.89
CA ALA A 23 7.55 4.48 -9.50
C ALA A 23 7.60 4.40 -11.03
N LEU A 24 8.76 4.70 -11.62
CA LEU A 24 9.01 4.60 -13.05
C LEU A 24 8.98 3.17 -13.59
N PHE A 25 9.02 2.16 -12.73
CA PHE A 25 8.86 0.76 -13.10
C PHE A 25 7.45 0.22 -12.76
N THR A 26 6.82 0.73 -11.70
CA THR A 26 5.54 0.22 -11.19
C THR A 26 4.34 0.70 -12.00
N TYR A 27 4.19 2.02 -12.22
CA TYR A 27 3.03 2.55 -12.94
C TYR A 27 2.93 2.12 -14.42
N PRO A 28 4.05 1.98 -15.17
CA PRO A 28 4.00 1.41 -16.51
C PRO A 28 3.37 0.01 -16.55
N GLN A 29 3.56 -0.83 -15.53
CA GLN A 29 2.93 -2.16 -15.50
C GLN A 29 1.40 -2.06 -15.44
N ILE A 30 0.85 -1.08 -14.71
CA ILE A 30 -0.60 -0.81 -14.71
C ILE A 30 -1.08 -0.36 -16.09
N ILE A 31 -0.29 0.46 -16.78
CA ILE A 31 -0.59 0.95 -18.14
C ILE A 31 -0.53 -0.19 -19.17
N ASP A 32 0.45 -1.07 -19.06
CA ASP A 32 0.54 -2.31 -19.84
C ASP A 32 -0.71 -3.15 -19.59
N GLY A 33 -1.11 -3.29 -18.32
CA GLY A 33 -2.27 -4.07 -17.91
C GLY A 33 -1.87 -5.38 -17.24
N LEU A 34 -0.59 -5.74 -17.26
CA LEU A 34 -0.04 -6.88 -16.53
C LEU A 34 1.23 -6.50 -15.76
N PRO A 35 1.44 -7.06 -14.56
CA PRO A 35 2.74 -7.02 -13.92
C PRO A 35 3.73 -7.90 -14.70
N THR A 36 5.02 -7.61 -14.57
CA THR A 36 6.07 -8.51 -15.06
C THR A 36 6.10 -9.81 -14.25
N ALA A 37 6.61 -10.89 -14.83
CA ALA A 37 6.79 -12.18 -14.18
C ALA A 37 7.53 -12.03 -12.83
N ASP A 38 8.67 -11.33 -12.85
CA ASP A 38 9.49 -11.09 -11.66
C ASP A 38 8.73 -10.39 -10.53
N VAL A 39 7.95 -9.36 -10.87
CA VAL A 39 7.16 -8.63 -9.87
C VAL A 39 6.04 -9.49 -9.30
N THR A 40 5.44 -10.32 -10.15
CA THR A 40 4.36 -11.23 -9.78
C THR A 40 4.85 -12.31 -8.81
N TRP A 41 6.01 -12.90 -9.09
CA TRP A 41 6.64 -13.94 -8.27
C TRP A 41 7.38 -13.40 -7.04
N ASP A 42 7.79 -12.14 -7.03
CA ASP A 42 8.33 -11.46 -5.83
C ASP A 42 7.24 -11.23 -4.75
N ARG A 43 6.03 -11.77 -4.89
CA ARG A 43 4.97 -11.67 -3.88
C ARG A 43 5.03 -12.82 -2.87
N ARG A 44 4.96 -12.51 -1.57
CA ARG A 44 5.04 -13.49 -0.46
C ARG A 44 3.92 -14.53 -0.47
N PHE A 45 2.75 -14.15 -0.97
CA PHE A 45 1.60 -15.03 -1.15
C PHE A 45 1.06 -14.76 -2.54
N SER A 46 1.75 -15.29 -3.57
CA SER A 46 1.34 -15.07 -4.97
C SER A 46 -0.01 -15.73 -5.26
N ASP A 47 -0.33 -16.84 -4.59
CA ASP A 47 -1.47 -17.70 -4.94
C ASP A 47 -1.47 -18.08 -6.43
N LEU A 48 -0.29 -18.03 -7.06
CA LEU A 48 -0.02 -18.53 -8.40
C LEU A 48 0.73 -19.84 -8.26
N PHE A 49 0.39 -20.78 -9.12
CA PHE A 49 0.91 -22.15 -9.10
C PHE A 49 1.10 -22.63 -10.54
N GLY A 50 1.81 -23.76 -10.70
CA GLY A 50 2.00 -24.41 -12.00
C GLY A 50 2.70 -23.52 -13.04
N GLU A 51 2.47 -23.86 -14.32
CA GLU A 51 3.02 -23.15 -15.49
C GLU A 51 2.15 -21.93 -15.84
N HIS A 52 2.07 -20.98 -14.92
CA HIS A 52 1.23 -19.79 -15.11
C HIS A 52 1.75 -18.95 -16.30
N PRO A 53 0.92 -18.56 -17.29
CA PRO A 53 1.38 -17.88 -18.51
C PRO A 53 2.09 -16.54 -18.28
N ILE A 54 1.88 -15.92 -17.11
CA ILE A 54 2.60 -14.73 -16.66
C ILE A 54 4.12 -14.91 -16.69
N GLU A 55 4.64 -16.15 -16.60
CA GLU A 55 6.07 -16.44 -16.73
C GLU A 55 6.67 -15.93 -18.04
N GLN A 56 5.86 -15.79 -19.09
CA GLN A 56 6.30 -15.28 -20.40
C GLN A 56 6.32 -13.74 -20.47
N HIS A 57 5.77 -13.05 -19.47
CA HIS A 57 5.71 -11.59 -19.43
C HIS A 57 6.92 -11.01 -18.69
N GLU A 58 8.11 -11.16 -19.29
CA GLU A 58 9.37 -10.70 -18.69
C GLU A 58 9.57 -9.17 -18.83
N GLU A 59 9.09 -8.60 -19.95
CA GLU A 59 9.26 -7.19 -20.29
C GLU A 59 7.92 -6.53 -20.61
N LEU A 60 7.83 -5.22 -20.39
CA LEU A 60 6.67 -4.41 -20.76
C LEU A 60 6.50 -4.33 -22.27
N CYS A 61 5.26 -4.22 -22.75
CA CYS A 61 5.01 -4.07 -24.18
C CYS A 61 5.57 -2.75 -24.75
N PRO A 62 5.90 -2.71 -26.06
CA PRO A 62 6.37 -1.50 -26.70
C PRO A 62 5.42 -0.30 -26.51
N GLY A 63 5.98 0.89 -26.27
CA GLY A 63 5.20 2.14 -26.11
C GLY A 63 4.67 2.39 -24.69
N VAL A 64 4.63 1.39 -23.81
CA VAL A 64 4.17 1.54 -22.41
C VAL A 64 5.02 2.56 -21.66
N MET A 65 6.35 2.47 -21.77
CA MET A 65 7.27 3.40 -21.10
C MET A 65 7.14 4.83 -21.60
N GLU A 66 6.89 5.02 -22.89
CA GLU A 66 6.64 6.34 -23.48
C GLU A 66 5.36 6.95 -22.88
N ARG A 67 4.29 6.16 -22.84
CA ARG A 67 2.99 6.57 -22.29
C ARG A 67 3.06 6.92 -20.80
N ALA A 68 3.77 6.12 -20.02
CA ALA A 68 4.04 6.42 -18.62
C ALA A 68 4.84 7.73 -18.46
N GLY A 69 5.81 7.96 -19.34
CA GLY A 69 6.58 9.20 -19.39
C GLY A 69 5.72 10.43 -19.72
N GLU A 70 4.77 10.30 -20.65
CA GLU A 70 3.79 11.36 -20.95
C GLU A 70 2.91 11.68 -19.74
N PHE A 71 2.35 10.65 -19.10
CA PHE A 71 1.55 10.81 -17.89
C PHE A 71 2.32 11.55 -16.81
N ARG A 72 3.57 11.14 -16.53
CA ARG A 72 4.42 11.79 -15.52
C ARG A 72 4.71 13.25 -15.85
N ARG A 73 5.04 13.57 -17.12
CA ARG A 73 5.34 14.96 -17.53
C ARG A 73 4.11 15.87 -17.47
N GLY A 74 2.94 15.32 -17.75
CA GLY A 74 1.66 16.03 -17.69
C GLY A 74 0.96 15.94 -16.34
N PHE A 75 1.55 15.28 -15.34
CA PHE A 75 0.89 15.03 -14.06
C PHE A 75 0.65 16.35 -13.32
N ASP A 76 -0.62 16.64 -13.07
CA ASP A 76 -1.07 17.71 -12.21
C ASP A 76 -1.60 17.11 -10.90
N PRO A 77 -0.97 17.41 -9.74
CA PRO A 77 -1.46 16.95 -8.43
C PRO A 77 -2.93 17.32 -8.15
N SER A 78 -3.50 18.33 -8.82
CA SER A 78 -4.91 18.69 -8.65
C SER A 78 -5.89 17.63 -9.18
N VAL A 79 -5.42 16.68 -9.99
CA VAL A 79 -6.23 15.56 -10.49
C VAL A 79 -6.55 14.56 -9.36
N LEU A 80 -5.76 14.55 -8.29
CA LEU A 80 -6.00 13.66 -7.16
C LEU A 80 -7.17 14.16 -6.31
N SER A 81 -8.14 13.28 -6.10
CA SER A 81 -9.25 13.50 -5.18
C SER A 81 -8.86 12.97 -3.80
N PHE A 82 -8.48 13.86 -2.90
CA PHE A 82 -8.29 13.49 -1.49
C PHE A 82 -9.67 13.44 -0.81
N ASP A 83 -10.01 12.32 -0.16
CA ASP A 83 -11.22 12.28 0.69
C ASP A 83 -11.18 13.45 1.68
N SER A 84 -12.35 14.01 1.99
CA SER A 84 -12.57 15.03 3.02
C SER A 84 -11.82 14.74 4.33
N LYS A 85 -11.65 13.47 4.73
CA LYS A 85 -10.82 13.09 5.89
C LYS A 85 -9.31 13.23 5.66
N ALA A 86 -8.79 12.86 4.49
CA ALA A 86 -7.39 13.11 4.11
C ALA A 86 -7.11 14.62 3.96
N MET A 87 -8.11 15.37 3.50
CA MET A 87 -8.12 16.83 3.48
C MET A 87 -8.29 17.45 4.87
N ASP A 88 -9.06 16.85 5.78
CA ASP A 88 -9.19 17.26 7.19
C ASP A 88 -7.90 16.98 7.96
N LEU A 89 -7.15 15.95 7.58
CA LEU A 89 -5.78 15.70 8.03
C LEU A 89 -4.77 16.70 7.44
N ALA A 90 -5.07 17.29 6.28
CA ALA A 90 -4.38 18.43 5.71
C ALA A 90 -4.93 19.80 6.22
N ASN A 91 -6.04 19.78 6.98
CA ASN A 91 -6.68 20.93 7.59
C ASN A 91 -6.17 21.06 9.04
N PRO A 92 -5.73 22.23 9.50
CA PRO A 92 -4.79 22.30 10.62
C PRO A 92 -5.51 22.25 11.97
N PHE A 93 -5.39 21.14 12.69
CA PHE A 93 -5.15 21.22 14.14
C PHE A 93 -3.65 21.51 14.36
N PRO A 94 -3.30 22.32 15.36
CA PRO A 94 -2.69 23.68 15.29
C PRO A 94 -1.63 23.93 14.18
N PRO A 95 -1.03 25.13 14.02
CA PRO A 95 0.01 25.36 13.01
C PRO A 95 1.19 24.39 13.16
N VAL A 96 1.18 23.32 12.38
CA VAL A 96 2.27 22.35 12.33
C VAL A 96 3.39 22.94 11.46
N HIS A 97 4.56 23.15 12.05
CA HIS A 97 5.69 23.75 11.34
C HIS A 97 6.31 22.73 10.37
N PRO A 98 6.62 23.14 9.12
CA PRO A 98 7.46 22.34 8.24
C PRO A 98 8.73 21.89 8.96
N GLY A 99 9.06 20.60 8.83
CA GLY A 99 10.20 19.98 9.51
C GLY A 99 9.93 19.43 10.91
N SER A 100 8.74 19.66 11.50
CA SER A 100 8.34 18.93 12.71
C SER A 100 8.01 17.46 12.39
N ARG A 101 8.17 16.58 13.38
CA ARG A 101 7.83 15.15 13.24
C ARG A 101 6.38 14.94 12.81
N LEU A 102 5.45 15.70 13.42
CA LEU A 102 4.03 15.66 13.05
C LEU A 102 3.77 16.06 11.60
N PHE A 103 4.44 17.12 11.12
CA PHE A 103 4.34 17.52 9.71
C PHE A 103 4.86 16.41 8.79
N SER A 104 6.02 15.84 9.10
CA SER A 104 6.61 14.76 8.30
C SER A 104 5.71 13.53 8.25
N THR A 105 5.14 13.10 9.38
CA THR A 105 4.20 11.99 9.44
C THR A 105 2.96 12.24 8.57
N ARG A 106 2.38 13.44 8.62
CA ARG A 106 1.24 13.81 7.76
C ARG A 106 1.63 13.91 6.28
N LEU A 107 2.84 14.39 5.98
CA LEU A 107 3.33 14.41 4.61
C LEU A 107 3.47 12.99 4.04
N ILE A 108 4.01 12.05 4.82
CA ILE A 108 4.08 10.62 4.44
C ILE A 108 2.70 10.08 4.15
N GLU A 109 1.73 10.37 5.01
CA GLU A 109 0.34 9.95 4.85
C GLU A 109 -0.28 10.43 3.53
N VAL A 110 -0.18 11.73 3.23
CA VAL A 110 -0.75 12.28 2.00
C VAL A 110 0.01 11.81 0.75
N VAL A 111 1.33 11.59 0.83
CA VAL A 111 2.11 11.00 -0.27
C VAL A 111 1.68 9.56 -0.53
N ALA A 112 1.48 8.75 0.52
CA ALA A 112 1.00 7.37 0.38
C ALA A 112 -0.38 7.31 -0.29
N VAL A 113 -1.31 8.16 0.15
CA VAL A 113 -2.63 8.32 -0.49
C VAL A 113 -2.48 8.76 -1.94
N ALA A 114 -1.65 9.75 -2.24
CA ALA A 114 -1.44 10.20 -3.61
C ALA A 114 -0.92 9.09 -4.53
N LEU A 115 0.04 8.29 -4.07
CA LEU A 115 0.57 7.17 -4.86
C LEU A 115 -0.49 6.07 -5.10
N HIS A 116 -1.31 5.81 -4.09
CA HIS A 116 -2.46 4.92 -4.20
C HIS A 116 -3.45 5.43 -5.26
N GLU A 117 -3.90 6.68 -5.14
CA GLU A 117 -4.86 7.32 -6.05
C GLU A 117 -4.36 7.37 -7.50
N ILE A 118 -3.06 7.57 -7.72
CA ILE A 118 -2.48 7.48 -9.08
C ILE A 118 -2.61 6.06 -9.64
N GLY A 119 -2.40 5.03 -8.80
CA GLY A 119 -2.60 3.64 -9.20
C GLY A 119 -4.06 3.34 -9.56
N VAL A 120 -5.00 3.82 -8.74
CA VAL A 120 -6.45 3.75 -8.99
C VAL A 120 -6.78 4.39 -10.34
N LEU A 121 -6.34 5.64 -10.54
CA LEU A 121 -6.62 6.41 -11.74
C LEU A 121 -6.07 5.76 -13.00
N LEU A 122 -4.80 5.30 -12.99
CA LEU A 122 -4.20 4.65 -14.15
C LEU A 122 -4.93 3.35 -14.52
N PHE A 123 -5.35 2.59 -13.52
CA PHE A 123 -6.12 1.37 -13.74
C PHE A 123 -7.51 1.66 -14.31
N GLN A 124 -8.21 2.68 -13.78
CA GLN A 124 -9.54 3.08 -14.27
C GLN A 124 -9.53 3.67 -15.67
N ILE A 125 -8.46 4.36 -16.08
CA ILE A 125 -8.30 4.81 -17.47
C ILE A 125 -8.27 3.60 -18.43
N GLY A 126 -7.79 2.44 -17.96
CA GLY A 126 -7.91 1.17 -18.68
C GLY A 126 -7.18 1.17 -20.02
N LEU A 127 -5.97 1.74 -20.08
CA LEU A 127 -5.19 1.79 -21.33
C LEU A 127 -4.87 0.39 -21.88
N HIS A 128 -4.55 -0.56 -20.99
CA HIS A 128 -4.30 -1.98 -21.28
C HIS A 128 -3.52 -2.20 -22.59
N LEU A 129 -2.32 -1.60 -22.68
CA LEU A 129 -1.51 -1.64 -23.90
C LEU A 129 -0.85 -3.00 -24.16
N HIS A 130 -1.03 -3.98 -23.27
CA HIS A 130 -0.49 -5.32 -23.42
C HIS A 130 -0.95 -5.98 -24.72
N HIS A 131 0.02 -6.54 -25.45
CA HIS A 131 -0.25 -7.30 -26.66
C HIS A 131 -0.51 -8.77 -26.32
N GLY A 132 -1.74 -9.10 -25.93
CA GLY A 132 -2.11 -10.47 -25.56
C GLY A 132 -3.46 -10.53 -24.87
N ASP A 133 -3.90 -11.75 -24.57
CA ASP A 133 -5.14 -11.96 -23.83
C ASP A 133 -4.89 -11.88 -22.31
N ILE A 134 -5.04 -10.68 -21.76
CA ILE A 134 -4.98 -10.41 -20.32
C ILE A 134 -5.95 -11.32 -19.56
N ALA A 135 -7.15 -11.57 -20.10
CA ALA A 135 -8.16 -12.36 -19.40
C ALA A 135 -7.73 -13.82 -19.21
N THR A 136 -7.04 -14.40 -20.20
CA THR A 136 -6.45 -15.74 -20.09
C THR A 136 -5.37 -15.81 -19.00
N ILE A 137 -4.63 -14.72 -18.80
CA ILE A 137 -3.58 -14.63 -17.78
C ILE A 137 -4.18 -14.42 -16.38
N ASP A 138 -5.13 -13.50 -16.23
CA ASP A 138 -5.75 -13.17 -14.95
C ASP A 138 -6.68 -14.29 -14.43
N GLN A 139 -7.34 -15.03 -15.33
CA GLN A 139 -8.30 -16.08 -14.98
C GLN A 139 -7.70 -17.49 -15.10
N TRP A 140 -6.37 -17.59 -15.19
CA TRP A 140 -5.72 -18.87 -15.37
C TRP A 140 -5.97 -19.81 -14.18
N ALA A 141 -6.21 -21.08 -14.50
CA ALA A 141 -6.30 -22.17 -13.53
C ALA A 141 -5.59 -23.40 -14.10
N GLU A 142 -4.79 -24.08 -13.26
CA GLU A 142 -4.04 -25.29 -13.64
C GLU A 142 -4.99 -26.42 -14.09
N SER A 143 -6.21 -26.44 -13.56
CA SER A 143 -7.29 -27.32 -14.00
C SER A 143 -8.64 -26.59 -13.95
N PRO A 144 -9.54 -26.80 -14.93
CA PRO A 144 -10.91 -26.28 -14.89
C PRO A 144 -11.73 -26.73 -13.67
N HIS A 145 -11.23 -27.71 -12.92
CA HIS A 145 -11.86 -28.25 -11.71
C HIS A 145 -11.13 -27.85 -10.42
N ASP A 146 -10.02 -27.12 -10.51
CA ASP A 146 -9.35 -26.58 -9.33
C ASP A 146 -10.07 -25.30 -8.88
N THR A 147 -11.07 -25.48 -8.03
CA THR A 147 -11.80 -24.39 -7.38
C THR A 147 -11.32 -24.15 -5.94
N THR A 148 -10.13 -24.65 -5.57
CA THR A 148 -9.69 -24.65 -4.17
C THR A 148 -9.39 -23.25 -3.65
N LEU A 149 -9.03 -22.32 -4.54
CA LEU A 149 -8.83 -20.90 -4.24
C LEU A 149 -9.64 -20.07 -5.23
N ALA A 150 -10.43 -19.12 -4.70
CA ALA A 150 -11.08 -18.14 -5.56
C ALA A 150 -10.00 -17.29 -6.25
N PRO A 151 -10.11 -17.05 -7.56
CA PRO A 151 -9.15 -16.23 -8.28
C PRO A 151 -9.10 -14.82 -7.67
N ARG A 152 -7.91 -14.24 -7.62
CA ARG A 152 -7.74 -12.87 -7.15
C ARG A 152 -8.42 -11.92 -8.15
N PRO A 153 -8.98 -10.78 -7.69
CA PRO A 153 -9.65 -9.85 -8.59
C PRO A 153 -8.72 -9.23 -9.65
N THR A 154 -7.41 -9.27 -9.41
CA THR A 154 -6.36 -8.77 -10.30
C THR A 154 -4.99 -9.31 -9.85
N LEU A 155 -4.04 -9.45 -10.78
CA LEU A 155 -2.64 -9.75 -10.48
C LEU A 155 -1.92 -8.59 -9.75
N PHE A 156 -2.40 -7.34 -9.89
CA PHE A 156 -1.92 -6.18 -9.15
C PHE A 156 -2.47 -6.14 -7.73
N SER A 157 -2.05 -7.07 -6.87
CA SER A 157 -2.62 -7.19 -5.54
C SER A 157 -1.61 -7.29 -4.40
N HIS A 158 -1.98 -6.66 -3.28
CA HIS A 158 -1.34 -6.89 -1.99
C HIS A 158 -2.12 -7.97 -1.23
N HIS A 159 -1.43 -8.94 -0.61
CA HIS A 159 -2.07 -10.07 0.08
C HIS A 159 -3.02 -9.69 1.23
N GLY A 160 -2.77 -8.55 1.87
CA GLY A 160 -3.59 -8.00 2.94
C GLY A 160 -4.73 -7.04 2.54
N TYR A 161 -4.85 -6.64 1.26
CA TYR A 161 -5.81 -5.61 0.81
C TYR A 161 -6.56 -6.09 -0.42
N LEU A 162 -7.46 -7.07 -0.24
CA LEU A 162 -8.16 -7.77 -1.34
C LEU A 162 -9.67 -7.57 -1.38
N HIS A 163 -10.22 -6.84 -0.41
CA HIS A 163 -11.66 -6.76 -0.21
C HIS A 163 -12.27 -5.64 -1.07
N SER A 164 -12.35 -5.85 -2.38
CA SER A 164 -12.88 -4.85 -3.32
C SER A 164 -14.28 -4.34 -2.94
N SER A 165 -15.14 -5.19 -2.37
CA SER A 165 -16.51 -4.81 -2.01
C SER A 165 -16.64 -3.72 -0.94
N ILE A 166 -15.58 -3.43 -0.17
CA ILE A 166 -15.59 -2.37 0.85
C ILE A 166 -14.82 -1.13 0.43
N TYR A 167 -14.14 -1.16 -0.72
CA TYR A 167 -13.41 0.00 -1.24
C TYR A 167 -14.31 0.84 -2.15
N PRO A 168 -14.29 2.18 -2.04
CA PRO A 168 -15.07 3.05 -2.91
C PRO A 168 -14.83 2.78 -4.41
N ASP A 169 -13.59 2.54 -4.80
CA ASP A 169 -13.18 2.27 -6.19
C ASP A 169 -13.03 0.77 -6.50
N GLY A 170 -13.54 -0.10 -5.63
CA GLY A 170 -13.60 -1.54 -5.89
C GLY A 170 -12.22 -2.17 -6.10
N VAL A 171 -12.06 -2.83 -7.25
CA VAL A 171 -10.79 -3.47 -7.63
C VAL A 171 -9.68 -2.44 -7.86
N ALA A 172 -10.00 -1.23 -8.30
CA ALA A 172 -8.97 -0.21 -8.56
C ALA A 172 -8.21 0.18 -7.27
N SER A 173 -8.87 0.20 -6.12
CA SER A 173 -8.19 0.40 -4.83
C SER A 173 -7.21 -0.73 -4.49
N ILE A 174 -7.49 -1.98 -4.89
CA ILE A 174 -6.54 -3.10 -4.73
C ILE A 174 -5.25 -2.80 -5.50
N VAL A 175 -5.39 -2.29 -6.73
CA VAL A 175 -4.27 -1.87 -7.58
C VAL A 175 -3.52 -0.69 -6.96
N GLY A 176 -4.22 0.27 -6.38
CA GLY A 176 -3.63 1.38 -5.63
C GLY A 176 -2.74 0.91 -4.47
N TYR A 177 -3.22 -0.04 -3.65
CA TYR A 177 -2.41 -0.63 -2.57
C TYR A 177 -1.21 -1.40 -3.08
N TRP A 178 -1.36 -2.11 -4.20
CA TRP A 178 -0.23 -2.78 -4.84
C TRP A 178 0.82 -1.77 -5.32
N ALA A 179 0.40 -0.69 -5.97
CA ALA A 179 1.32 0.35 -6.44
C ALA A 179 2.07 0.99 -5.28
N GLU A 180 1.36 1.32 -4.20
CA GLU A 180 1.94 1.86 -2.98
C GLU A 180 2.99 0.92 -2.36
N ASP A 181 2.68 -0.39 -2.22
CA ASP A 181 3.63 -1.38 -1.74
C ASP A 181 4.90 -1.46 -2.61
N ARG A 182 4.72 -1.47 -3.93
CA ARG A 182 5.85 -1.57 -4.86
C ARG A 182 6.75 -0.34 -4.81
N ILE A 183 6.16 0.85 -4.67
CA ILE A 183 6.88 2.13 -4.69
C ILE A 183 7.50 2.44 -3.33
N LEU A 184 6.72 2.38 -2.25
CA LEU A 184 7.19 2.75 -0.91
C LEU A 184 7.93 1.63 -0.19
N GLY A 185 7.63 0.37 -0.53
CA GLY A 185 8.15 -0.81 0.16
C GLY A 185 7.14 -1.50 1.10
N GLY A 186 5.91 -1.00 1.11
CA GLY A 186 4.78 -1.55 1.86
C GLY A 186 3.59 -0.60 1.82
N VAL A 187 2.41 -1.11 2.11
CA VAL A 187 1.25 -0.25 2.36
C VAL A 187 1.45 0.47 3.69
N THR A 188 1.26 1.78 3.68
CA THR A 188 1.51 2.70 4.77
C THR A 188 0.32 2.76 5.70
N VAL A 189 0.54 2.43 6.98
CA VAL A 189 -0.49 2.53 8.02
C VAL A 189 0.04 3.26 9.24
N PHE A 190 -0.86 3.80 10.04
CA PHE A 190 -0.53 4.63 11.20
C PHE A 190 -1.09 4.00 12.47
N ASP A 191 -0.27 3.87 13.51
CA ASP A 191 -0.76 3.53 14.85
C ASP A 191 -1.44 4.74 15.47
N ARG A 192 -2.77 4.80 15.35
CA ARG A 192 -3.59 5.91 15.84
C ARG A 192 -4.09 5.70 17.26
N SER A 193 -3.57 4.72 18.00
CA SER A 193 -4.05 4.40 19.36
C SER A 193 -3.94 5.56 20.35
N MET A 194 -3.01 6.50 20.09
CA MET A 194 -2.75 7.65 20.96
C MET A 194 -3.30 8.98 20.42
N GLU A 195 -3.91 9.03 19.24
CA GLU A 195 -4.33 10.31 18.62
C GLU A 195 -5.39 11.05 19.47
N GLU A 196 -6.30 10.32 20.13
CA GLU A 196 -7.32 10.93 21.02
C GLU A 196 -6.73 11.41 22.35
N VAL A 197 -5.70 10.73 22.86
CA VAL A 197 -5.12 10.98 24.19
C VAL A 197 -3.99 12.02 24.12
N ALA A 198 -3.24 12.05 23.02
CA ALA A 198 -2.09 12.90 22.79
C ALA A 198 -2.10 13.43 21.34
N PRO A 199 -3.01 14.38 21.01
CA PRO A 199 -3.23 14.83 19.63
C PRO A 199 -2.01 15.52 18.99
N ASP A 200 -1.12 16.08 19.81
CA ASP A 200 0.13 16.71 19.33
C ASP A 200 1.27 15.69 19.09
N SER A 201 1.08 14.41 19.47
CA SER A 201 2.06 13.36 19.24
C SER A 201 1.78 12.67 17.90
N PRO A 202 2.73 12.64 16.96
CA PRO A 202 2.53 11.92 15.71
C PRO A 202 2.34 10.42 15.95
N PRO A 203 1.42 9.77 15.20
CA PRO A 203 1.30 8.32 15.22
C PRO A 203 2.57 7.67 14.68
N ASN A 204 2.85 6.44 15.11
CA ASN A 204 3.94 5.67 14.53
C ASN A 204 3.55 5.20 13.12
N VAL A 205 4.46 5.37 12.17
CA VAL A 205 4.27 4.91 10.78
C VAL A 205 4.72 3.46 10.66
N HIS A 206 3.93 2.63 10.01
CA HIS A 206 4.28 1.25 9.69
C HIS A 206 4.13 0.99 8.19
N PHE A 207 5.00 0.14 7.66
CA PHE A 207 4.82 -0.47 6.34
C PHE A 207 4.34 -1.90 6.48
N HIS A 208 3.38 -2.29 5.66
CA HIS A 208 2.93 -3.66 5.45
C HIS A 208 3.45 -4.15 4.09
N PRO A 209 4.59 -4.88 4.05
CA PRO A 209 5.22 -5.27 2.80
C PRO A 209 4.59 -6.53 2.19
N CYS A 210 4.50 -6.59 0.87
CA CYS A 210 4.05 -7.77 0.12
C CYS A 210 5.21 -8.65 -0.37
N ARG A 211 6.43 -8.13 -0.37
CA ARG A 211 7.59 -8.77 -1.01
C ARG A 211 8.00 -10.09 -0.32
N SER A 212 8.31 -11.08 -1.15
CA SER A 212 8.59 -12.47 -0.79
C SER A 212 9.69 -12.62 0.28
N LYS A 213 10.75 -11.81 0.17
CA LYS A 213 11.95 -11.89 1.02
C LYS A 213 12.00 -10.84 2.15
N VAL A 214 10.92 -10.09 2.38
CA VAL A 214 10.88 -9.02 3.40
C VAL A 214 10.25 -9.53 4.71
N THR A 215 8.93 -9.46 4.85
CA THR A 215 8.17 -10.01 5.99
C THR A 215 6.68 -9.95 5.66
N LYS A 216 5.84 -10.70 6.40
CA LYS A 216 4.36 -10.59 6.37
C LYS A 216 3.78 -9.70 7.48
N ARG A 217 4.65 -8.99 8.20
CA ARG A 217 4.32 -8.25 9.42
C ARG A 217 4.46 -6.77 9.14
N TYR A 218 3.59 -5.99 9.76
CA TYR A 218 3.70 -4.54 9.80
C TYR A 218 5.02 -4.17 10.49
N CYS A 219 5.86 -3.39 9.83
CA CYS A 219 7.15 -2.95 10.33
C CYS A 219 7.07 -1.47 10.66
N GLN A 220 7.30 -1.10 11.92
CA GLN A 220 7.40 0.31 12.27
C GLN A 220 8.61 0.92 11.57
N LEU A 221 8.41 2.06 10.91
CA LEU A 221 9.48 2.83 10.32
C LEU A 221 10.30 3.52 11.40
N ARG A 222 11.61 3.44 11.24
CA ARG A 222 12.55 4.22 12.04
C ARG A 222 12.50 5.69 11.62
N ASP A 223 12.93 6.59 12.50
CA ASP A 223 12.88 8.03 12.22
C ASP A 223 13.73 8.42 10.99
N ASP A 224 14.84 7.71 10.73
CA ASP A 224 15.66 7.90 9.52
C ASP A 224 14.94 7.48 8.23
N GLN A 225 14.18 6.39 8.27
CA GLN A 225 13.40 5.93 7.11
C GLN A 225 12.23 6.88 6.79
N GLN A 226 11.61 7.46 7.83
CA GLN A 226 10.54 8.46 7.65
C GLN A 226 11.05 9.74 6.98
N GLN A 227 12.34 10.06 7.09
CA GLN A 227 12.95 11.22 6.45
C GLN A 227 13.42 10.94 5.01
N ALA A 228 13.52 9.67 4.61
CA ALA A 228 14.10 9.24 3.34
C ALA A 228 13.25 8.17 2.65
N LEU A 229 12.05 8.55 2.21
CA LEU A 229 11.16 7.71 1.41
C LEU A 229 11.46 7.84 -0.10
N PRO A 230 11.28 6.76 -0.91
CA PRO A 230 10.84 5.41 -0.51
C PRO A 230 11.94 4.60 0.21
N ASN A 231 11.54 3.62 1.04
CA ASN A 231 12.49 2.83 1.83
C ASN A 231 11.95 1.43 2.15
N LEU A 232 12.71 0.37 1.88
CA LEU A 232 12.27 -0.98 2.18
C LEU A 232 12.44 -1.28 3.68
N ALA A 233 11.44 -1.95 4.28
CA ALA A 233 11.60 -2.53 5.60
C ALA A 233 12.68 -3.62 5.59
N ASP A 234 13.53 -3.65 6.61
CA ASP A 234 14.62 -4.62 6.70
C ASP A 234 14.75 -5.23 8.10
N LYS A 235 15.83 -5.96 8.35
CA LYS A 235 16.10 -6.62 9.64
C LYS A 235 16.29 -5.65 10.80
N THR A 236 16.59 -4.38 10.53
CA THR A 236 16.78 -3.35 11.56
C THR A 236 15.44 -2.71 11.98
N ASN A 237 14.36 -2.93 11.23
CA ASN A 237 12.98 -2.69 11.71
C ASN A 237 12.60 -3.78 12.72
N THR A 238 12.91 -3.54 14.00
CA THR A 238 12.72 -4.51 15.09
C THR A 238 11.30 -4.52 15.65
N VAL A 239 10.60 -3.38 15.61
CA VAL A 239 9.19 -3.30 16.04
C VAL A 239 8.29 -3.80 14.92
N ARG A 240 7.74 -5.00 15.11
CA ARG A 240 6.90 -5.69 14.13
C ARG A 240 5.59 -6.15 14.75
N VAL A 241 4.49 -5.90 14.05
CA VAL A 241 3.13 -6.25 14.48
C VAL A 241 2.54 -7.27 13.49
N ASN A 242 1.93 -8.33 14.00
CA ASN A 242 1.22 -9.28 13.12
C ASN A 242 -0.02 -8.60 12.55
N GLN A 243 -0.45 -9.02 11.36
CA GLN A 243 -1.65 -8.47 10.73
C GLN A 243 -2.90 -8.59 11.62
N GLU A 244 -3.07 -9.73 12.28
CA GLU A 244 -4.16 -9.97 13.25
C GLU A 244 -4.14 -8.99 14.43
N ASP A 245 -2.95 -8.64 14.93
CA ASP A 245 -2.78 -7.74 16.07
C ASP A 245 -2.91 -6.27 15.64
N ALA A 246 -2.47 -5.93 14.43
CA ALA A 246 -2.60 -4.59 13.86
C ALA A 246 -4.07 -4.17 13.75
N MET A 247 -4.97 -5.12 13.46
CA MET A 247 -6.42 -4.91 13.45
C MET A 247 -6.97 -4.49 14.83
N LEU A 248 -6.41 -5.00 15.92
CA LEU A 248 -6.85 -4.65 17.27
C LEU A 248 -6.24 -3.35 17.80
N ASN A 249 -5.09 -2.93 17.28
CA ASN A 249 -4.30 -1.83 17.83
C ASN A 249 -4.56 -0.48 17.13
N ASN A 250 -5.77 -0.26 16.58
CA ASN A 250 -6.14 1.00 15.92
C ASN A 250 -5.16 1.44 14.80
N SER A 251 -4.46 0.49 14.17
CA SER A 251 -3.37 0.80 13.26
C SER A 251 -3.80 0.85 11.79
N TYR A 252 -4.43 1.91 11.29
CA TYR A 252 -4.95 2.00 9.92
C TYR A 252 -4.61 3.36 9.30
N ARG A 253 -4.56 3.43 7.97
CA ARG A 253 -4.56 4.73 7.27
C ARG A 253 -6.00 5.14 6.98
N ASP A 254 -6.78 4.34 6.27
CA ASP A 254 -8.21 4.60 6.01
C ASP A 254 -9.16 3.55 6.63
N ILE A 255 -10.45 3.91 6.72
CA ILE A 255 -11.47 3.07 7.37
C ILE A 255 -11.86 1.85 6.52
N TRP A 256 -11.52 1.87 5.23
CA TRP A 256 -11.89 0.84 4.26
C TRP A 256 -10.80 -0.22 4.13
N GLU A 257 -9.56 0.07 4.54
CA GLU A 257 -8.43 -0.88 4.58
C GLU A 257 -8.73 -2.23 5.25
N ARG A 258 -9.83 -2.33 6.02
CA ARG A 258 -10.12 -3.49 6.87
C ARG A 258 -11.58 -3.88 6.83
N VAL A 259 -11.84 -5.12 6.43
CA VAL A 259 -13.09 -5.78 6.82
C VAL A 259 -13.09 -5.89 8.35
N PRO A 260 -14.13 -5.41 9.04
CA PRO A 260 -14.25 -5.61 10.47
C PRO A 260 -14.15 -7.11 10.79
N PRO A 261 -13.27 -7.51 11.71
CA PRO A 261 -13.08 -8.92 12.03
C PRO A 261 -14.39 -9.49 12.57
N THR A 262 -14.74 -10.69 12.12
CA THR A 262 -15.93 -11.41 12.61
C THR A 262 -15.82 -11.65 14.12
N ALA A 263 -16.95 -11.86 14.80
CA ALA A 263 -16.96 -12.18 16.23
C ALA A 263 -16.07 -13.39 16.58
N ARG A 264 -15.97 -14.37 15.67
CA ARG A 264 -15.11 -15.55 15.81
C ARG A 264 -13.63 -15.19 15.70
N GLU A 265 -13.25 -14.34 14.76
CA GLU A 265 -11.87 -13.87 14.61
C GLU A 265 -11.47 -13.02 15.82
N LEU A 266 -12.34 -12.12 16.27
CA LEU A 266 -12.11 -11.35 17.49
C LEU A 266 -11.88 -12.24 18.71
N ASP A 267 -12.64 -13.34 18.86
CA ASP A 267 -12.43 -14.30 19.95
C ASP A 267 -11.10 -15.06 19.82
N ILE A 268 -10.73 -15.50 18.61
CA ILE A 268 -9.42 -16.13 18.36
C ILE A 268 -8.27 -15.19 18.70
N ILE A 269 -8.33 -13.93 18.24
CA ILE A 269 -7.28 -12.94 18.49
C ILE A 269 -7.22 -12.62 19.98
N ARG A 270 -8.36 -12.35 20.64
CA ARG A 270 -8.42 -12.11 22.10
C ARG A 270 -7.83 -13.27 22.92
N ARG A 271 -8.06 -14.52 22.50
CA ARG A 271 -7.47 -15.70 23.15
C ARG A 271 -5.96 -15.76 22.96
N LYS A 272 -5.44 -15.41 21.78
CA LYS A 272 -3.99 -15.31 21.51
C LYS A 272 -3.35 -14.21 22.35
N THR A 273 -3.95 -13.01 22.41
CA THR A 273 -3.43 -11.89 23.21
C THR A 273 -3.42 -12.23 24.71
N LYS A 274 -4.48 -12.86 25.24
CA LYS A 274 -4.51 -13.34 26.64
C LYS A 274 -3.45 -14.40 26.94
N LYS A 275 -3.18 -15.30 26.00
CA LYS A 275 -2.12 -16.32 26.13
C LYS A 275 -0.73 -15.67 26.13
N MET A 276 -0.52 -14.64 25.30
CA MET A 276 0.72 -13.86 25.23
C MET A 276 1.00 -13.09 26.53
N TRP A 277 -0.02 -12.42 27.09
CA TRP A 277 0.11 -11.74 28.40
C TRP A 277 0.37 -12.71 29.55
N ARG A 278 -0.25 -13.90 29.54
CA ARG A 278 0.03 -14.96 30.53
C ARG A 278 1.46 -15.47 30.44
N ILE A 279 2.02 -15.63 29.24
CA ILE A 279 3.42 -16.04 29.04
C ILE A 279 4.38 -14.96 29.53
N ILE A 280 4.12 -13.69 29.19
CA ILE A 280 4.94 -12.54 29.64
C ILE A 280 4.90 -12.40 31.17
N LEU A 281 3.75 -12.62 31.80
CA LEU A 281 3.60 -12.62 33.27
C LEU A 281 4.30 -13.83 33.92
N SER A 282 4.32 -15.01 33.29
CA SER A 282 5.01 -16.19 33.81
C SER A 282 6.54 -16.15 33.63
N MET A 283 7.06 -15.31 32.72
CA MET A 283 8.50 -15.10 32.54
C MET A 283 9.05 -13.98 33.45
N ARG A 284 8.18 -13.29 34.19
CA ARG A 284 8.52 -12.21 35.13
C ARG A 284 8.28 -12.60 36.59
N ALA A 285 7.94 -13.87 36.86
CA ALA A 285 7.83 -14.47 38.18
C ALA A 285 8.97 -15.49 38.36
#